data_AF-A0AA46SX84-F1
#
_entry.id   AF-A0AA46SX84-F1
#
_cell.length_a   1.000
_cell.length_b   1.000
_cell.length_c   1.000
_cell.angle_alpha   90.00
_cell.angle_beta   90.00
_cell.angle_gamma   90.00
#
_symmetry.space_group_name_H-M   'P 1'
#
loop_
_entity.id
_entity.type
_entity.pdbx_description
1 polymer ?
#
loop_
_entity_poly.entity_id
_entity_poly.type
_entity_poly.pdbx_seq_one_letter_code
_entity_poly.pdbx_strand_id
1 'polypeptide(L)'
;MEDRRRAGASRVHRSTPEPFWARTRAIALYPLRGGALYALIALTLCSLLGMLPGIGWILGIVTTLAIYKYAFEILRHTADGYLDAPERGFDIGDGVVLRLLAMMILLGVAVFAALLLTGPVGGLLMLLAVVLLQPGILISLAMDGSLRRALNPAVSIGLALRIGWPYLAAFGLLFVIQASALGAAAWLQRVLPPLVADLAVTVVTIWGLFAAFHLMGYLVYQYHAVLGYEPAADAASGFTRHDPDQRVLDEAEQLVRDGHTDDALQVLRSEVRTRAVSLGVHELYQRLLRGSARQDERREHTRQYIHRLLQEKQERRALALQREALDADPDFVPLLPEQATLLAERAQLAGQFRLAADGLQAALHAWPKAPEHSTWSLQAALLLAERFGEDAQARGLLEHALSRCDDEVQRGKLQAALRAVTIAPV
;
A
#
# COMPACT_ATOMS: atom_id res chain seq x y z
N MET A 1 35.40 -23.25 -2.49
CA MET A 1 34.18 -23.74 -3.17
C MET A 1 32.97 -23.76 -2.23
N GLU A 2 33.16 -23.67 -0.91
CA GLU A 2 32.10 -23.46 0.09
C GLU A 2 31.29 -22.15 -0.04
N ASP A 3 31.89 -21.02 -0.45
CA ASP A 3 31.17 -19.73 -0.44
C ASP A 3 30.05 -19.61 -1.48
N ARG A 4 30.14 -20.35 -2.59
CA ARG A 4 29.04 -20.43 -3.56
C ARG A 4 27.87 -21.30 -3.07
N ARG A 5 28.09 -22.18 -2.08
CA ARG A 5 27.03 -22.98 -1.47
C ARG A 5 26.31 -22.21 -0.35
N ARG A 6 27.00 -21.31 0.36
CA ARG A 6 26.37 -20.43 1.36
C ARG A 6 25.54 -19.30 0.73
N ALA A 7 25.96 -18.77 -0.42
CA ALA A 7 25.15 -17.81 -1.20
C ALA A 7 23.88 -18.42 -1.84
N GLY A 8 23.78 -19.76 -1.90
CA GLY A 8 22.57 -20.46 -2.34
C GLY A 8 21.56 -20.72 -1.22
N ALA A 9 22.00 -20.75 0.04
CA ALA A 9 21.17 -21.08 1.19
C ALA A 9 20.47 -19.86 1.82
N SER A 10 20.94 -18.64 1.57
CA SER A 10 20.32 -17.39 2.03
C SER A 10 19.35 -16.76 1.03
N ARG A 11 19.09 -17.41 -0.12
CA ARG A 11 18.13 -16.94 -1.15
C ARG A 11 16.73 -17.53 -1.03
N VAL A 12 16.45 -18.33 -0.01
CA VAL A 12 15.16 -19.02 0.16
C VAL A 12 14.59 -18.71 1.53
N HIS A 13 14.10 -17.48 1.69
CA HIS A 13 12.88 -17.21 2.45
C HIS A 13 12.11 -16.12 1.71
N ARG A 14 11.81 -16.38 0.42
CA ARG A 14 10.64 -15.74 -0.21
C ARG A 14 9.45 -16.27 0.59
N SER A 15 8.74 -15.40 1.29
CA SER A 15 7.51 -15.77 1.99
C SER A 15 6.62 -16.51 0.99
N THR A 16 6.46 -17.82 1.18
CA THR A 16 5.60 -18.63 0.32
C THR A 16 4.20 -18.03 0.43
N PRO A 17 3.52 -17.75 -0.71
CA PRO A 17 2.17 -17.19 -0.66
C PRO A 17 1.28 -18.04 0.25
N GLU A 18 0.47 -17.39 1.09
CA GLU A 18 -0.48 -18.09 1.95
C GLU A 18 -1.33 -19.08 1.15
N PRO A 19 -1.74 -20.19 1.74
CA PRO A 19 -2.56 -21.13 1.00
C PRO A 19 -3.93 -20.56 0.66
N PHE A 20 -4.45 -20.84 -0.54
CA PHE A 20 -5.73 -20.30 -1.00
C PHE A 20 -6.90 -20.58 -0.05
N TRP A 21 -6.89 -21.71 0.68
CA TRP A 21 -7.93 -22.05 1.64
C TRP A 21 -7.93 -21.17 2.90
N ALA A 22 -6.81 -20.52 3.23
CA ALA A 22 -6.76 -19.49 4.27
C ALA A 22 -7.32 -18.15 3.77
N ARG A 23 -7.42 -17.95 2.45
CA ARG A 23 -7.87 -16.70 1.82
C ARG A 23 -9.27 -16.78 1.21
N THR A 24 -10.07 -17.78 1.57
CA THR A 24 -11.44 -17.99 1.05
C THR A 24 -12.31 -16.75 1.15
N ARG A 25 -12.30 -16.05 2.30
CA ARG A 25 -13.03 -14.79 2.49
C ARG A 25 -12.53 -13.68 1.57
N ALA A 26 -11.21 -13.57 1.37
CA ALA A 26 -10.63 -12.56 0.49
C ALA A 26 -11.02 -12.83 -0.97
N ILE A 27 -10.99 -14.10 -1.40
CA ILE A 27 -11.41 -14.53 -2.74
C ILE A 27 -12.90 -14.24 -2.97
N ALA A 28 -13.77 -14.56 -2.00
CA ALA A 28 -15.21 -14.30 -2.12
C ALA A 28 -15.55 -12.80 -2.14
N LEU A 29 -14.79 -11.98 -1.42
CA LEU A 29 -14.99 -10.52 -1.40
C LEU A 29 -14.27 -9.80 -2.54
N TYR A 30 -13.42 -10.49 -3.32
CA TYR A 30 -12.64 -9.88 -4.39
C TYR A 30 -13.49 -9.10 -5.41
N PRO A 31 -14.61 -9.62 -5.94
CA PRO A 31 -15.41 -8.88 -6.92
C PRO A 31 -16.09 -7.63 -6.34
N LEU A 32 -16.08 -7.46 -5.02
CA LEU A 32 -16.68 -6.32 -4.31
C LEU A 32 -15.63 -5.27 -3.92
N ARG A 33 -14.41 -5.34 -4.47
CA ARG A 33 -13.30 -4.43 -4.15
C ARG A 33 -12.71 -3.78 -5.40
N GLY A 34 -12.23 -2.54 -5.23
CA GLY A 34 -11.44 -1.82 -6.23
C GLY A 34 -12.06 -1.80 -7.64
N GLY A 35 -11.21 -1.97 -8.66
CA GLY A 35 -11.61 -2.01 -10.07
C GLY A 35 -12.66 -3.07 -10.40
N ALA A 36 -12.65 -4.21 -9.72
CA ALA A 36 -13.58 -5.31 -10.01
C ALA A 36 -15.02 -4.97 -9.65
N LEU A 37 -15.23 -4.18 -8.58
CA LEU A 37 -16.57 -3.69 -8.22
C LEU A 37 -17.12 -2.75 -9.29
N TYR A 38 -16.31 -1.82 -9.78
CA TYR A 38 -16.71 -0.90 -10.84
C TYR A 38 -17.00 -1.65 -12.15
N ALA A 39 -16.16 -2.62 -12.52
CA ALA A 39 -16.39 -3.47 -13.68
C ALA A 39 -17.67 -4.30 -13.53
N LEU A 40 -17.92 -4.89 -12.36
CA LEU A 40 -19.13 -5.66 -12.07
C LEU A 40 -20.38 -4.78 -12.24
N ILE A 41 -20.40 -3.58 -11.67
CA ILE A 41 -21.53 -2.64 -11.81
C ILE A 41 -21.70 -2.25 -13.28
N ALA A 42 -20.63 -1.82 -13.95
CA ALA A 42 -20.69 -1.36 -15.34
C ALA A 42 -21.17 -2.46 -16.29
N LEU A 43 -20.62 -3.68 -16.17
CA LEU A 43 -20.98 -4.82 -17.03
C LEU A 43 -22.40 -5.33 -16.74
N THR A 44 -22.85 -5.26 -15.49
CA THR A 44 -24.24 -5.52 -15.14
C THR A 44 -25.17 -4.52 -15.84
N LEU A 45 -24.85 -3.22 -15.80
CA LEU A 45 -25.65 -2.21 -16.49
C LEU A 45 -25.62 -2.38 -18.01
N CYS A 46 -24.45 -2.72 -18.59
CA CYS A 46 -24.34 -3.03 -20.02
C CYS A 46 -25.21 -4.24 -20.43
N SER A 47 -25.46 -5.20 -19.54
CA SER A 47 -26.32 -6.35 -19.85
C SER A 47 -27.76 -5.94 -20.21
N LEU A 48 -28.23 -4.79 -19.71
CA LEU A 48 -29.54 -4.23 -20.08
C LEU A 48 -29.63 -3.86 -21.56
N LEU A 49 -28.50 -3.54 -22.20
CA LEU A 49 -28.46 -3.32 -23.65
C LEU A 49 -28.86 -4.58 -24.43
N GLY A 50 -28.68 -5.75 -23.82
CA GLY A 50 -29.14 -7.04 -24.34
C GLY A 50 -30.66 -7.13 -24.52
N MET A 51 -31.42 -6.32 -23.77
CA MET A 51 -32.88 -6.30 -23.81
C MET A 51 -33.45 -5.44 -24.94
N LEU A 52 -32.60 -4.71 -25.69
CA LEU A 52 -33.03 -3.86 -26.79
C LEU A 52 -33.59 -4.69 -27.96
N PRO A 53 -34.75 -4.32 -28.53
CA PRO A 53 -35.30 -5.02 -29.68
C PRO A 53 -34.38 -4.92 -30.89
N GLY A 54 -34.27 -5.99 -31.67
CA GLY A 54 -33.46 -6.06 -32.89
C GLY A 54 -31.96 -6.28 -32.62
N ILE A 55 -31.25 -5.27 -32.10
CA ILE A 55 -29.78 -5.32 -31.93
C ILE A 55 -29.32 -5.90 -30.57
N GLY A 56 -30.23 -6.07 -29.61
CA GLY A 56 -29.90 -6.48 -28.25
C GLY A 56 -29.13 -7.79 -28.17
N TRP A 57 -29.43 -8.79 -29.01
CA TRP A 57 -28.68 -10.06 -29.01
C TRP A 57 -27.19 -9.87 -29.35
N ILE A 58 -26.85 -8.93 -30.26
CA ILE A 58 -25.45 -8.61 -30.60
C ILE A 58 -24.79 -7.94 -29.40
N LEU A 59 -25.45 -6.94 -28.80
CA LEU A 59 -24.94 -6.23 -27.63
C LEU A 59 -24.79 -7.15 -26.42
N GLY A 60 -25.67 -8.15 -26.26
CA GLY A 60 -25.59 -9.18 -25.24
C GLY A 60 -24.38 -10.10 -25.44
N ILE A 61 -24.09 -10.52 -26.68
CA ILE A 61 -22.86 -11.26 -27.00
C ILE A 61 -21.63 -10.40 -26.68
N VAL A 62 -21.58 -9.16 -27.15
CA VAL A 62 -20.46 -8.24 -26.89
C VAL A 62 -20.26 -8.03 -25.38
N THR A 63 -21.33 -7.84 -24.62
CA THR A 63 -21.27 -7.70 -23.16
C THR A 63 -20.76 -8.97 -22.49
N THR A 64 -21.23 -10.15 -22.91
CA THR A 64 -20.75 -11.44 -22.40
C THR A 64 -19.26 -11.61 -22.68
N LEU A 65 -18.81 -11.28 -23.89
CA LEU A 65 -17.40 -11.30 -24.25
C LEU A 65 -16.57 -10.31 -23.42
N ALA A 66 -17.10 -9.12 -23.13
CA ALA A 66 -16.45 -8.14 -22.26
C ALA A 66 -16.33 -8.64 -20.81
N ILE A 67 -17.37 -9.30 -20.27
CA ILE A 67 -17.36 -9.93 -18.95
C ILE A 67 -16.23 -10.97 -18.87
N TYR A 68 -16.15 -11.86 -19.85
CA TYR A 68 -15.10 -12.87 -19.88
C TYR A 68 -13.72 -12.26 -20.13
N LYS A 69 -13.59 -11.23 -20.97
CA LYS A 69 -12.32 -10.52 -21.20
C LYS A 69 -11.77 -9.98 -19.88
N TYR A 70 -12.61 -9.31 -19.09
CA TYR A 70 -12.21 -8.78 -17.78
C TYR A 70 -11.89 -9.92 -16.79
N ALA A 71 -12.67 -11.01 -16.80
CA ALA A 71 -12.38 -12.19 -15.97
C ALA A 71 -11.01 -12.82 -16.30
N PHE A 72 -10.66 -12.93 -17.59
CA PHE A 72 -9.34 -13.39 -18.03
C PHE A 72 -8.21 -12.46 -17.56
N GLU A 73 -8.45 -11.14 -17.60
CA GLU A 73 -7.49 -10.17 -17.07
C GLU A 73 -7.30 -10.33 -15.57
N ILE A 74 -8.39 -10.54 -14.81
CA ILE A 74 -8.31 -10.86 -13.37
C ILE A 74 -7.40 -12.08 -13.15
N LEU A 75 -7.62 -13.17 -13.89
CA LEU A 75 -6.83 -14.40 -13.73
C LEU A 75 -5.35 -14.12 -13.99
N ARG A 76 -5.03 -13.48 -15.11
CA ARG A 76 -3.64 -13.18 -15.49
C ARG A 76 -2.97 -12.22 -14.50
N HIS A 77 -3.63 -11.12 -14.16
CA HIS A 77 -3.16 -10.12 -13.20
C HIS A 77 -2.89 -10.75 -11.82
N THR A 78 -3.79 -11.62 -11.37
CA THR A 78 -3.63 -12.37 -10.11
C THR A 78 -2.49 -13.38 -10.20
N ALA A 79 -2.38 -14.11 -11.32
CA ALA A 79 -1.29 -15.06 -11.55
C ALA A 79 0.08 -14.38 -11.58
N ASP A 80 0.13 -13.14 -12.06
CA ASP A 80 1.29 -12.26 -12.04
C ASP A 80 1.64 -11.72 -10.65
N GLY A 81 0.85 -12.02 -9.62
CA GLY A 81 1.13 -11.66 -8.23
C GLY A 81 0.45 -10.37 -7.77
N TYR A 82 -0.32 -9.71 -8.63
CA TYR A 82 -1.11 -8.54 -8.25
C TYR A 82 -2.47 -8.98 -7.69
N LEU A 83 -2.63 -8.85 -6.37
CA LEU A 83 -3.83 -9.32 -5.66
C LEU A 83 -5.02 -8.37 -5.72
N ASP A 84 -4.80 -7.14 -6.19
CA ASP A 84 -5.84 -6.15 -6.43
C ASP A 84 -6.42 -6.28 -7.84
N ALA A 85 -7.61 -5.72 -8.02
CA ALA A 85 -8.30 -5.76 -9.30
C ALA A 85 -7.65 -4.83 -10.35
N PRO A 86 -7.58 -5.26 -11.63
CA PRO A 86 -6.97 -4.45 -12.67
C PRO A 86 -7.77 -3.17 -12.92
N GLU A 87 -7.09 -2.02 -12.83
CA GLU A 87 -7.69 -0.68 -13.03
C GLU A 87 -7.99 -0.39 -14.51
N ARG A 88 -7.20 -0.95 -15.43
CA ARG A 88 -7.39 -0.85 -16.89
C ARG A 88 -7.66 -2.23 -17.49
N GLY A 89 -8.79 -2.84 -17.14
CA GLY A 89 -9.06 -4.26 -17.45
C GLY A 89 -9.41 -4.62 -18.91
N PHE A 90 -9.05 -3.79 -19.90
CA PHE A 90 -9.31 -4.06 -21.32
C PHE A 90 -8.04 -4.10 -22.20
N ASP A 91 -6.84 -4.02 -21.61
CA ASP A 91 -5.56 -3.97 -22.33
C ASP A 91 -5.14 -5.32 -22.96
N ILE A 92 -5.93 -6.38 -22.75
CA ILE A 92 -5.76 -7.65 -23.47
C ILE A 92 -6.08 -7.44 -24.95
N GLY A 93 -5.12 -7.77 -25.82
CA GLY A 93 -5.30 -7.80 -27.27
C GLY A 93 -6.50 -8.65 -27.71
N ASP A 94 -7.24 -8.15 -28.70
CA ASP A 94 -8.55 -8.65 -29.15
C ASP A 94 -8.58 -10.16 -29.47
N GLY A 95 -7.42 -10.77 -29.75
CA GLY A 95 -7.28 -12.20 -30.03
C GLY A 95 -7.57 -13.15 -28.86
N VAL A 96 -7.49 -12.73 -27.58
CA VAL A 96 -7.83 -13.63 -26.45
C VAL A 96 -9.32 -13.96 -26.43
N VAL A 97 -10.17 -12.96 -26.67
CA VAL A 97 -11.63 -13.13 -26.69
C VAL A 97 -12.04 -14.07 -27.82
N LEU A 98 -11.45 -13.91 -29.00
CA LEU A 98 -11.71 -14.80 -30.14
C LEU A 98 -11.29 -16.25 -29.84
N ARG A 99 -10.14 -16.45 -29.18
CA ARG A 99 -9.67 -17.79 -28.78
C ARG A 99 -10.59 -18.42 -27.73
N LEU A 100 -11.08 -17.64 -26.76
CA LEU A 100 -12.06 -18.10 -25.78
C LEU A 100 -13.37 -18.53 -26.46
N LEU A 101 -13.88 -17.72 -27.38
CA LEU A 101 -15.10 -18.04 -28.13
C LEU A 101 -14.91 -19.33 -28.95
N ALA A 102 -13.80 -19.44 -29.68
CA ALA A 102 -13.46 -20.64 -30.44
C ALA A 102 -13.32 -21.88 -29.54
N MET A 103 -12.74 -21.72 -28.34
CA MET A 103 -12.64 -22.78 -27.33
C MET A 103 -14.01 -23.25 -26.86
N MET A 104 -14.91 -22.33 -26.47
CA MET A 104 -16.26 -22.69 -26.02
C MET A 104 -17.05 -23.40 -27.12
N ILE A 105 -16.96 -22.92 -28.36
CA ILE A 105 -17.60 -23.56 -29.52
C ILE A 105 -17.04 -24.97 -29.71
N LEU A 106 -15.72 -25.15 -29.71
CA LEU A 106 -15.11 -26.46 -29.95
C LEU A 106 -15.46 -27.47 -28.85
N LEU A 107 -15.42 -27.06 -27.58
CA LEU A 107 -15.82 -27.93 -26.47
C LEU A 107 -17.31 -28.28 -26.54
N GLY A 108 -18.16 -27.31 -26.88
CA GLY A 108 -19.59 -27.54 -27.09
C GLY A 108 -19.87 -28.51 -28.23
N VAL A 109 -19.19 -28.35 -29.37
CA VAL A 109 -19.27 -29.26 -30.52
C VAL A 109 -18.79 -30.66 -30.12
N ALA A 110 -17.73 -30.77 -29.31
CA ALA A 110 -17.22 -32.06 -28.88
C ALA A 110 -18.22 -32.81 -27.97
N VAL A 111 -18.86 -32.11 -27.02
CA VAL A 111 -19.93 -32.67 -26.18
C VAL A 111 -21.14 -33.07 -27.03
N PHE A 112 -21.56 -32.20 -27.96
CA PHE A 112 -22.70 -32.47 -28.83
C PHE A 112 -22.43 -33.64 -29.80
N ALA A 113 -21.24 -33.72 -30.37
CA ALA A 113 -20.82 -34.84 -31.20
C ALA A 113 -20.79 -36.14 -30.41
N ALA A 114 -20.26 -36.14 -29.18
CA ALA A 114 -20.30 -37.31 -28.31
C ALA A 114 -21.74 -37.75 -28.03
N LEU A 115 -22.63 -36.80 -27.73
CA LEU A 115 -24.06 -37.07 -27.52
C LEU A 115 -24.69 -37.72 -28.76
N LEU A 116 -24.42 -37.21 -29.97
CA LEU A 116 -24.96 -37.75 -31.21
C LEU A 116 -24.40 -39.13 -31.56
N LEU A 117 -23.10 -39.35 -31.36
CA LEU A 117 -22.41 -40.58 -31.79
C LEU A 117 -22.55 -41.74 -30.80
N THR A 118 -22.66 -41.44 -29.50
CA THR A 118 -22.62 -42.44 -28.42
C THR A 118 -23.86 -42.44 -27.54
N GLY A 119 -24.81 -41.54 -27.82
CA GLY A 119 -26.04 -41.38 -27.05
C GLY A 119 -25.86 -40.59 -25.74
N PRO A 120 -26.91 -40.53 -24.90
CA PRO A 120 -26.94 -39.70 -23.70
C PRO A 120 -25.83 -39.99 -22.70
N VAL A 121 -25.45 -41.26 -22.54
CA VAL A 121 -24.41 -41.66 -21.59
C VAL A 121 -23.05 -41.14 -22.01
N GLY A 122 -22.64 -41.32 -23.27
CA GLY A 122 -21.34 -40.82 -23.70
C GLY A 122 -21.30 -39.30 -23.87
N GLY A 123 -22.43 -38.66 -24.18
CA GLY A 123 -22.57 -37.21 -24.06
C GLY A 123 -22.35 -36.70 -22.63
N LEU A 124 -22.94 -37.37 -21.63
CA LEU A 124 -22.76 -37.05 -20.22
C LEU A 124 -21.30 -37.27 -19.74
N LEU A 125 -20.67 -38.38 -20.16
CA LEU A 125 -19.26 -38.64 -19.85
C LEU A 125 -18.34 -37.58 -20.47
N MET A 126 -18.62 -37.15 -21.70
CA MET A 126 -17.86 -36.08 -22.35
C MET A 126 -18.06 -34.74 -21.65
N LEU A 127 -19.28 -34.41 -21.25
CA LEU A 127 -19.57 -33.21 -20.46
C LEU A 127 -18.81 -33.22 -19.14
N LEU A 128 -18.81 -34.35 -18.42
CA LEU A 128 -18.06 -34.51 -17.17
C LEU A 128 -16.55 -34.31 -17.39
N ALA A 129 -15.99 -34.89 -18.46
CA ALA A 129 -14.60 -34.71 -18.82
C ALA A 129 -14.27 -33.23 -19.10
N VAL A 130 -15.11 -32.53 -19.87
CA VAL A 130 -14.93 -31.10 -20.15
C VAL A 130 -14.97 -30.28 -18.87
N VAL A 131 -15.95 -30.51 -17.98
CA VAL A 131 -16.07 -29.78 -16.70
C VAL A 131 -14.84 -29.98 -15.81
N LEU A 132 -14.34 -31.22 -15.73
CA LEU A 132 -13.14 -31.53 -14.93
C LEU A 132 -11.87 -30.87 -15.50
N LEU A 133 -11.74 -30.82 -16.82
CA LEU A 133 -10.57 -30.21 -17.47
C LEU A 133 -10.67 -28.68 -17.58
N GLN A 134 -11.87 -28.12 -17.52
CA GLN A 134 -12.15 -26.71 -17.79
C GLN A 134 -11.25 -25.73 -17.02
N PRO A 135 -10.98 -25.86 -15.70
CA PRO A 135 -10.11 -24.93 -15.00
C PRO A 135 -8.67 -24.95 -15.55
N GLY A 136 -8.15 -26.13 -15.89
CA GLY A 136 -6.82 -26.26 -16.51
C GLY A 136 -6.78 -25.70 -17.93
N ILE A 137 -7.85 -25.88 -18.71
CA ILE A 137 -7.99 -25.29 -20.04
C ILE A 137 -7.99 -23.76 -19.95
N LEU A 138 -8.76 -23.18 -19.01
CA LEU A 138 -8.84 -21.72 -18.82
C LEU A 138 -7.51 -21.13 -18.34
N ILE A 139 -6.85 -21.77 -17.37
CA ILE A 139 -5.52 -21.37 -16.89
C ILE A 139 -4.53 -21.38 -18.05
N SER A 140 -4.39 -22.50 -18.77
CA SER A 140 -3.43 -22.59 -19.88
C SER A 140 -3.74 -21.61 -21.01
N LEU A 141 -5.02 -21.35 -21.32
CA LEU A 141 -5.38 -20.33 -22.29
C LEU A 141 -4.96 -18.93 -21.84
N ALA A 142 -5.15 -18.61 -20.56
CA ALA A 142 -4.79 -17.31 -20.00
C ALA A 142 -3.27 -17.10 -19.93
N MET A 143 -2.51 -18.13 -19.57
CA MET A 143 -1.05 -18.05 -19.41
C MET A 143 -0.30 -18.14 -20.74
N ASP A 144 -0.65 -19.11 -21.59
CA ASP A 144 0.10 -19.39 -22.83
C ASP A 144 -0.46 -18.65 -24.05
N GLY A 145 -1.73 -18.21 -24.01
CA GLY A 145 -2.45 -17.65 -25.17
C GLY A 145 -2.68 -18.65 -26.31
N SER A 146 -2.19 -19.89 -26.24
CA SER A 146 -2.30 -20.85 -27.34
C SER A 146 -3.54 -21.72 -27.21
N LEU A 147 -4.52 -21.52 -28.09
CA LEU A 147 -5.76 -22.31 -28.12
C LEU A 147 -5.47 -23.82 -28.29
N ARG A 148 -4.51 -24.16 -29.17
CA ARG A 148 -4.11 -25.56 -29.40
C ARG A 148 -3.53 -26.20 -28.14
N ARG A 149 -2.72 -25.46 -27.40
CA ARG A 149 -2.13 -25.93 -26.15
C ARG A 149 -3.19 -26.06 -25.06
N ALA A 150 -4.11 -25.09 -24.96
CA ALA A 150 -5.17 -25.10 -23.97
C ALA A 150 -6.14 -26.28 -24.13
N LEU A 151 -6.46 -26.64 -25.37
CA LEU A 151 -7.33 -27.78 -25.68
C LEU A 151 -6.66 -29.15 -25.56
N ASN A 152 -5.35 -29.20 -25.35
CA ASN A 152 -4.65 -30.47 -25.14
C ASN A 152 -4.89 -30.96 -23.71
N PRO A 153 -5.63 -32.07 -23.50
CA PRO A 153 -5.97 -32.55 -22.16
C PRO A 153 -4.74 -32.90 -21.33
N ALA A 154 -3.61 -33.26 -21.97
CA ALA A 154 -2.36 -33.54 -21.28
C ALA A 154 -1.81 -32.31 -20.53
N VAL A 155 -2.10 -31.09 -21.01
CA VAL A 155 -1.70 -29.85 -20.33
C VAL A 155 -2.50 -29.65 -19.06
N SER A 156 -3.83 -29.79 -19.11
CA SER A 156 -4.70 -29.65 -17.94
C SER A 156 -4.45 -30.76 -16.90
N ILE A 157 -4.29 -32.00 -17.34
CA ILE A 157 -3.95 -33.14 -16.47
C ILE A 157 -2.55 -32.93 -15.87
N GLY A 158 -1.57 -32.51 -16.68
CA GLY A 158 -0.22 -32.22 -16.22
C GLY A 158 -0.19 -31.09 -15.18
N LEU A 159 -1.01 -30.05 -15.34
CA LEU A 159 -1.18 -28.98 -14.36
C LEU A 159 -1.72 -29.53 -13.03
N ALA A 160 -2.79 -30.33 -13.08
CA ALA A 160 -3.38 -30.95 -11.90
C ALA A 160 -2.39 -31.87 -11.17
N LEU A 161 -1.62 -32.68 -11.90
CA LEU A 161 -0.63 -33.58 -11.32
C LEU A 161 0.56 -32.84 -10.70
N ARG A 162 1.02 -31.74 -11.31
CA ARG A 162 2.13 -30.92 -10.79
C ARG A 162 1.74 -30.21 -9.49
N ILE A 163 0.51 -29.71 -9.41
CA ILE A 163 0.00 -29.02 -8.21
C ILE A 163 -0.36 -30.05 -7.11
N GLY A 164 -0.92 -31.20 -7.50
CA GLY A 164 -1.32 -32.28 -6.60
C GLY A 164 -2.69 -32.06 -5.96
N TRP A 165 -2.88 -32.59 -4.74
CA TRP A 165 -4.14 -32.48 -3.98
C TRP A 165 -4.73 -31.07 -3.86
N PRO A 166 -3.94 -29.99 -3.69
CA PRO A 166 -4.45 -28.63 -3.68
C PRO A 166 -5.28 -28.24 -4.92
N TYR A 167 -4.99 -28.83 -6.08
CA TYR A 167 -5.80 -28.61 -7.29
C TYR A 167 -7.22 -29.15 -7.13
N LEU A 168 -7.40 -30.32 -6.51
CA LEU A 168 -8.72 -30.90 -6.23
C LEU A 168 -9.48 -30.06 -5.20
N ALA A 169 -8.79 -29.55 -4.18
CA ALA A 169 -9.39 -28.63 -3.22
C ALA A 169 -9.81 -27.30 -3.89
N ALA A 170 -8.99 -26.75 -4.81
CA ALA A 170 -9.35 -25.57 -5.59
C ALA A 170 -10.52 -25.84 -6.53
N PHE A 171 -10.56 -27.02 -7.17
CA PHE A 171 -11.70 -27.47 -7.98
C PHE A 171 -12.98 -27.57 -7.14
N GLY A 172 -12.91 -28.15 -5.95
CA GLY A 172 -14.03 -28.19 -5.01
C GLY A 172 -14.50 -26.79 -4.62
N LEU A 173 -13.58 -25.86 -4.38
CA LEU A 173 -13.93 -24.47 -4.07
C LEU A 173 -14.56 -23.74 -5.27
N LEU A 174 -14.06 -23.96 -6.50
CA LEU A 174 -14.69 -23.47 -7.74
C LEU A 174 -16.12 -24.00 -7.86
N PHE A 175 -16.33 -25.29 -7.60
CA PHE A 175 -17.67 -25.89 -7.60
C PHE A 175 -18.58 -25.24 -6.55
N VAL A 176 -18.09 -25.02 -5.33
CA VAL A 176 -18.85 -24.32 -4.27
C VAL A 176 -19.22 -22.91 -4.69
N ILE A 177 -18.30 -22.14 -5.30
CA ILE A 177 -18.57 -20.78 -5.80
C ILE A 177 -19.69 -20.82 -6.86
N GLN A 178 -19.56 -21.70 -7.85
CA GLN A 178 -20.54 -21.81 -8.95
C GLN A 178 -21.90 -22.32 -8.46
N ALA A 179 -21.94 -23.32 -7.58
CA ALA A 179 -23.17 -23.84 -7.00
C ALA A 179 -23.85 -22.78 -6.10
N SER A 180 -23.08 -22.01 -5.34
CA SER A 180 -23.60 -20.90 -4.53
C SER A 180 -24.19 -19.80 -5.41
N ALA A 181 -23.50 -19.42 -6.49
CA ALA A 181 -24.00 -18.43 -7.44
C ALA A 181 -25.30 -18.89 -8.13
N LEU A 182 -25.35 -20.15 -8.57
CA LEU A 182 -26.55 -20.74 -9.19
C LEU A 182 -27.72 -20.83 -8.19
N GLY A 183 -27.45 -21.27 -6.96
CA GLY A 183 -28.44 -21.35 -5.89
C GLY A 183 -28.99 -19.98 -5.52
N ALA A 184 -28.12 -18.97 -5.38
CA ALA A 184 -28.51 -17.59 -5.14
C ALA A 184 -29.34 -17.02 -6.29
N ALA A 185 -28.94 -17.27 -7.55
CA ALA A 185 -29.70 -16.86 -8.72
C ALA A 185 -31.11 -17.46 -8.74
N ALA A 186 -31.23 -18.77 -8.48
CA ALA A 186 -32.52 -19.45 -8.41
C ALA A 186 -33.40 -18.97 -7.25
N TRP A 187 -32.80 -18.56 -6.12
CA TRP A 187 -33.53 -17.95 -5.01
C TRP A 187 -34.01 -16.54 -5.36
N LEU A 188 -33.16 -15.70 -5.95
CA LEU A 188 -33.50 -14.33 -6.36
C LEU A 188 -34.67 -14.30 -7.36
N GLN A 189 -34.67 -15.20 -8.34
CA GLN A 189 -35.76 -15.35 -9.32
C GLN A 189 -37.11 -15.70 -8.69
N ARG A 190 -37.14 -16.29 -7.48
CA ARG A 190 -38.38 -16.61 -6.77
C ARG A 190 -38.88 -15.47 -5.88
N VAL A 191 -37.98 -14.62 -5.40
CA VAL A 191 -38.28 -13.60 -4.37
C VAL A 191 -38.48 -12.21 -4.96
N LEU A 192 -37.76 -11.88 -6.03
CA LEU A 192 -37.75 -10.55 -6.61
C LEU A 192 -38.68 -10.43 -7.83
N PRO A 193 -39.18 -9.22 -8.14
CA PRO A 193 -39.85 -8.95 -9.42
C PRO A 193 -38.94 -9.25 -10.61
N PRO A 194 -39.47 -9.67 -11.79
CA PRO A 194 -38.66 -10.19 -12.90
C PRO A 194 -37.49 -9.31 -13.32
N LEU A 195 -37.73 -8.01 -13.54
CA LEU A 195 -36.68 -7.08 -13.97
C LEU A 195 -35.55 -6.93 -12.93
N VAL A 196 -35.91 -6.89 -11.64
CA VAL A 196 -34.94 -6.76 -10.55
C VAL A 196 -34.22 -8.10 -10.33
N ALA A 197 -34.92 -9.21 -10.49
CA ALA A 197 -34.37 -10.55 -10.41
C ALA A 197 -33.31 -10.79 -11.48
N ASP A 198 -33.57 -10.43 -12.75
CA ASP A 198 -32.63 -10.61 -13.86
C ASP A 198 -31.33 -9.83 -13.64
N LEU A 199 -31.44 -8.58 -13.17
CA LEU A 199 -30.28 -7.77 -12.80
C LEU A 199 -29.51 -8.38 -11.62
N ALA A 200 -30.20 -8.82 -10.57
CA ALA A 200 -29.57 -9.43 -9.41
C ALA A 200 -28.88 -10.77 -9.76
N VAL A 201 -29.50 -11.58 -10.63
CA VAL A 201 -28.90 -12.81 -11.18
C VAL A 201 -27.65 -12.49 -11.97
N THR A 202 -27.68 -11.43 -12.78
CA THR A 202 -26.51 -10.98 -13.55
C THR A 202 -25.36 -10.58 -12.63
N VAL A 203 -25.64 -9.80 -11.58
CA VAL A 203 -24.65 -9.43 -10.55
C VAL A 203 -24.02 -10.67 -9.91
N VAL A 204 -24.84 -11.63 -9.46
CA VAL A 204 -24.36 -12.85 -8.81
C VAL A 204 -23.55 -13.72 -9.77
N THR A 205 -23.94 -13.77 -11.05
CA THR A 205 -23.23 -14.53 -12.08
C THR A 205 -21.86 -13.92 -12.38
N ILE A 206 -21.78 -12.60 -12.54
CA ILE A 206 -20.51 -11.88 -12.74
C ILE A 206 -19.62 -12.00 -11.50
N TRP A 207 -20.19 -11.88 -10.30
CA TRP A 207 -19.48 -12.08 -9.04
C TRP A 207 -18.86 -13.48 -8.96
N GLY A 208 -19.63 -14.53 -9.25
CA GLY A 208 -19.14 -15.91 -9.21
C GLY A 208 -18.02 -16.15 -10.21
N LEU A 209 -18.17 -15.61 -11.42
CA LEU A 209 -17.16 -15.67 -12.46
C LEU A 209 -15.86 -14.98 -12.04
N PHE A 210 -15.93 -13.74 -11.52
CA PHE A 210 -14.74 -12.99 -11.10
C PHE A 210 -14.02 -13.68 -9.94
N ALA A 211 -14.77 -14.18 -8.95
CA ALA A 211 -14.22 -14.94 -7.84
C ALA A 211 -13.53 -16.24 -8.31
N ALA A 212 -14.14 -16.94 -9.27
CA ALA A 212 -13.57 -18.15 -9.86
C ALA A 212 -12.27 -17.87 -10.62
N PHE A 213 -12.24 -16.83 -11.46
CA PHE A 213 -11.03 -16.45 -12.21
C PHE A 213 -9.92 -15.92 -11.30
N HIS A 214 -10.27 -15.18 -10.25
CA HIS A 214 -9.31 -14.77 -9.22
C HIS A 214 -8.72 -15.97 -8.49
N LEU A 215 -9.54 -16.95 -8.10
CA LEU A 215 -9.07 -18.20 -7.48
C LEU A 215 -8.13 -18.98 -8.41
N MET A 216 -8.47 -19.11 -9.70
CA MET A 216 -7.61 -19.76 -10.68
C MET A 216 -6.27 -19.04 -10.84
N GLY A 217 -6.29 -17.70 -10.93
CA GLY A 217 -5.06 -16.90 -11.00
C GLY A 217 -4.23 -17.02 -9.73
N TYR A 218 -4.87 -16.99 -8.56
CA TYR A 218 -4.20 -17.17 -7.28
C TYR A 218 -3.57 -18.56 -7.14
N LEU A 219 -4.22 -19.60 -7.66
CA LEU A 219 -3.64 -20.95 -7.69
C LEU A 219 -2.36 -21.00 -8.53
N VAL A 220 -2.35 -20.33 -9.69
CA VAL A 220 -1.13 -20.20 -10.51
C VAL A 220 -0.05 -19.43 -9.75
N TYR A 221 -0.41 -18.31 -9.11
CA TYR A 221 0.53 -17.53 -8.30
C TYR A 221 1.08 -18.32 -7.11
N GLN A 222 0.25 -19.06 -6.36
CA GLN A 222 0.71 -19.82 -5.20
C GLN A 222 1.67 -20.94 -5.60
N TYR A 223 1.44 -21.60 -6.75
CA TYR A 223 2.25 -22.71 -7.25
C TYR A 223 3.21 -22.31 -8.38
N HIS A 224 3.48 -21.02 -8.58
CA HIS A 224 4.25 -20.48 -9.71
C HIS A 224 5.61 -21.18 -9.88
N ALA A 225 6.32 -21.43 -8.79
CA ALA A 225 7.62 -22.10 -8.79
C ALA A 225 7.57 -23.53 -9.35
N VAL A 226 6.55 -24.32 -9.00
CA VAL A 226 6.36 -25.70 -9.48
C VAL A 226 5.87 -25.71 -10.93
N LEU A 227 5.14 -24.67 -11.32
CA LEU A 227 4.64 -24.50 -12.69
C LEU A 227 5.72 -23.98 -13.65
N GLY A 228 6.85 -23.49 -13.13
CA GLY A 228 7.87 -22.80 -13.92
C GLY A 228 7.36 -21.46 -14.46
N TYR A 229 6.40 -20.86 -13.75
CA TYR A 229 5.85 -19.54 -14.05
C TYR A 229 6.60 -18.49 -13.22
N GLU A 230 7.05 -17.41 -13.85
CA GLU A 230 7.65 -16.27 -13.17
C GLU A 230 6.62 -15.14 -13.11
N PRO A 231 6.03 -14.84 -11.94
CA PRO A 231 5.05 -13.77 -11.81
C PRO A 231 5.63 -12.42 -12.20
N ALA A 232 4.90 -11.62 -12.98
CA ALA A 232 5.37 -10.31 -13.40
C ALA A 232 5.60 -9.35 -12.21
N ALA A 233 4.85 -9.45 -11.11
CA ALA A 233 5.11 -8.69 -9.89
C ALA A 233 6.43 -9.09 -9.23
N ASP A 234 6.82 -10.37 -9.30
CA ASP A 234 8.11 -10.85 -8.78
C ASP A 234 9.26 -10.42 -9.71
N ALA A 235 9.08 -10.48 -11.02
CA ALA A 235 10.06 -9.97 -11.99
C ALA A 235 10.18 -8.43 -11.91
N ALA A 236 9.06 -7.74 -11.75
CA ALA A 236 9.01 -6.31 -11.47
C ALA A 236 9.59 -6.02 -10.10
N SER A 237 9.48 -6.84 -9.08
CA SER A 237 10.17 -6.60 -7.80
C SER A 237 11.72 -6.60 -7.93
N GLY A 238 12.24 -7.25 -8.97
CA GLY A 238 13.66 -7.18 -9.37
C GLY A 238 14.04 -5.92 -10.16
N PHE A 239 13.07 -5.21 -10.77
CA PHE A 239 13.29 -4.02 -11.62
C PHE A 239 12.53 -2.76 -11.18
N THR A 240 11.66 -2.87 -10.19
CA THR A 240 11.12 -1.76 -9.43
C THR A 240 12.33 -1.25 -8.71
N ARG A 241 12.68 0.01 -8.97
CA ARG A 241 13.65 0.76 -8.21
C ARG A 241 13.28 0.59 -6.74
N HIS A 242 13.87 -0.43 -6.09
CA HIS A 242 13.71 -0.67 -4.66
C HIS A 242 14.09 0.66 -4.07
N ASP A 243 13.12 1.32 -3.41
CA ASP A 243 13.44 2.54 -2.69
C ASP A 243 14.60 2.15 -1.78
N PRO A 244 15.81 2.71 -1.97
CA PRO A 244 16.97 2.34 -1.16
C PRO A 244 16.64 2.48 0.33
N ASP A 245 15.69 3.36 0.68
CA ASP A 245 15.16 3.50 2.03
C ASP A 245 14.35 2.29 2.50
N GLN A 246 13.51 1.68 1.66
CA GLN A 246 12.72 0.52 2.06
C GLN A 246 13.60 -0.69 2.37
N ARG A 247 14.65 -0.91 1.57
CA ARG A 247 15.60 -2.00 1.85
C ARG A 247 16.28 -1.82 3.20
N VAL A 248 16.67 -0.58 3.50
CA VAL A 248 17.32 -0.21 4.76
C VAL A 248 16.36 -0.36 5.95
N LEU A 249 15.09 0.00 5.77
CA LEU A 249 14.05 -0.21 6.78
C LEU A 249 13.84 -1.70 7.07
N ASP A 250 13.66 -2.52 6.03
CA ASP A 250 13.42 -3.95 6.17
C ASP A 250 14.61 -4.65 6.86
N GLU A 251 15.84 -4.28 6.48
CA GLU A 251 17.09 -4.76 7.07
C GLU A 251 17.20 -4.36 8.56
N ALA A 252 16.98 -3.09 8.88
CA ALA A 252 17.05 -2.60 10.25
C ALA A 252 15.96 -3.21 11.15
N GLU A 253 14.73 -3.36 10.65
CA GLU A 253 13.66 -4.01 11.41
C GLU A 253 13.92 -5.49 11.65
N GLN A 254 14.52 -6.18 10.68
CA GLN A 254 14.92 -7.58 10.87
C GLN A 254 15.96 -7.71 11.98
N LEU A 255 17.01 -6.87 11.97
CA LEU A 255 18.01 -6.85 13.03
C LEU A 255 17.39 -6.58 14.41
N VAL A 256 16.40 -5.69 14.50
CA VAL A 256 15.66 -5.45 15.75
C VAL A 256 14.88 -6.68 16.20
N ARG A 257 14.20 -7.38 15.28
CA ARG A 257 13.46 -8.63 15.59
C ARG A 257 14.39 -9.74 16.08
N ASP A 258 15.60 -9.80 15.53
CA ASP A 258 16.63 -10.78 15.89
C ASP A 258 17.37 -10.39 17.20
N GLY A 259 17.01 -9.28 17.83
CA GLY A 259 17.59 -8.79 19.09
C GLY A 259 18.89 -7.99 18.92
N HIS A 260 19.32 -7.74 17.69
CA HIS A 260 20.54 -7.02 17.34
C HIS A 260 20.27 -5.52 17.12
N THR A 261 19.77 -4.83 18.15
CA THR A 261 19.40 -3.40 18.05
C THR A 261 20.58 -2.49 17.75
N ASP A 262 21.79 -2.83 18.23
CA ASP A 262 22.99 -2.04 17.97
C ASP A 262 23.43 -2.07 16.51
N ASP A 263 23.33 -3.23 15.86
CA ASP A 263 23.62 -3.39 14.43
C ASP A 263 22.59 -2.59 13.59
N ALA A 264 21.31 -2.65 13.97
CA ALA A 264 20.25 -1.87 13.32
C ALA A 264 20.53 -0.36 13.38
N LEU A 265 20.97 0.14 14.55
CA LEU A 265 21.38 1.53 14.73
C LEU A 265 22.59 1.89 13.86
N GLN A 266 23.57 0.99 13.72
CA GLN A 266 24.73 1.21 12.86
C GLN A 266 24.36 1.32 11.37
N VAL A 267 23.48 0.43 10.88
CA VAL A 267 22.98 0.45 9.50
C VAL A 267 22.27 1.77 9.22
N LEU A 268 21.28 2.13 10.04
CA LEU A 268 20.52 3.37 9.88
C LEU A 268 21.40 4.62 9.96
N ARG A 269 22.36 4.64 10.89
CA ARG A 269 23.34 5.74 11.02
C ARG A 269 24.15 5.90 9.73
N SER A 270 24.63 4.80 9.16
CA SER A 270 25.47 4.84 7.95
C SER A 270 24.71 5.42 6.76
N GLU A 271 23.45 5.04 6.59
CA GLU A 271 22.59 5.51 5.51
C GLU A 271 22.24 6.99 5.64
N VAL A 272 21.82 7.43 6.83
CA VAL A 272 21.52 8.85 7.13
C VAL A 272 22.74 9.75 6.89
N ARG A 273 23.96 9.25 7.13
CA ARG A 273 25.20 10.03 6.92
C ARG A 273 25.65 10.07 5.45
N THR A 274 25.29 9.08 4.66
CA THR A 274 25.83 8.90 3.30
C THR A 274 24.96 9.56 2.24
N ARG A 275 23.65 9.64 2.47
CA ARG A 275 22.69 10.19 1.50
C ARG A 275 21.47 10.81 2.18
N ALA A 276 20.70 11.57 1.41
CA ALA A 276 19.35 11.96 1.83
C ALA A 276 18.45 10.71 1.83
N VAL A 277 17.84 10.42 2.98
CA VAL A 277 16.92 9.30 3.20
C VAL A 277 15.50 9.81 3.46
N SER A 278 14.51 8.94 3.33
CA SER A 278 13.11 9.23 3.57
C SER A 278 12.82 9.51 5.04
N LEU A 279 11.68 10.16 5.29
CA LEU A 279 11.20 10.41 6.65
C LEU A 279 10.97 9.12 7.46
N GLY A 280 10.69 7.99 6.79
CA GLY A 280 10.51 6.69 7.43
C GLY A 280 11.80 6.17 8.07
N VAL A 281 12.93 6.31 7.36
CA VAL A 281 14.25 5.92 7.88
C VAL A 281 14.61 6.76 9.11
N HIS A 282 14.42 8.08 9.04
CA HIS A 282 14.61 8.96 10.19
C HIS A 282 13.70 8.61 11.36
N GLU A 283 12.44 8.24 11.10
CA GLU A 283 11.48 7.88 12.14
C GLU A 283 11.88 6.61 12.88
N LEU A 284 12.25 5.54 12.14
CA LEU A 284 12.73 4.30 12.74
C LEU A 284 14.01 4.56 13.53
N TYR A 285 14.96 5.31 12.96
CA TYR A 285 16.21 5.62 13.63
C TYR A 285 16.01 6.42 14.92
N GLN A 286 15.15 7.45 14.90
CA GLN A 286 14.79 8.21 16.10
C GLN A 286 14.14 7.31 17.17
N ARG A 287 13.24 6.41 16.75
CA ARG A 287 12.54 5.49 17.66
C ARG A 287 13.51 4.54 18.37
N LEU A 288 14.48 4.00 17.65
CA LEU A 288 15.51 3.14 18.24
C LEU A 288 16.45 3.94 19.15
N LEU A 289 16.83 5.17 18.78
CA LEU A 289 17.65 6.03 19.61
C LEU A 289 16.98 6.41 20.93
N ARG A 290 15.64 6.59 20.96
CA ARG A 290 14.88 6.84 22.21
C ARG A 290 15.05 5.75 23.26
N GLY A 291 15.14 4.50 22.83
CA GLY A 291 15.35 3.34 23.71
C GLY A 291 16.82 3.05 24.05
N SER A 292 17.76 3.80 23.46
CA SER A 292 19.20 3.57 23.63
C SER A 292 19.83 4.52 24.66
N ALA A 293 20.99 4.14 25.20
CA ALA A 293 21.80 5.02 26.06
C ALA A 293 22.58 6.11 25.27
N ARG A 294 22.42 6.20 23.94
CA ARG A 294 23.23 7.08 23.06
C ARG A 294 22.63 8.50 22.97
N GLN A 295 22.65 9.22 24.09
CA GLN A 295 22.00 10.53 24.20
C GLN A 295 22.55 11.58 23.22
N ASP A 296 23.87 11.66 23.04
CA ASP A 296 24.50 12.61 22.12
C ASP A 296 24.11 12.35 20.66
N GLU A 297 24.05 11.07 20.28
CA GLU A 297 23.64 10.66 18.93
C GLU A 297 22.16 10.94 18.69
N ARG A 298 21.31 10.69 19.69
CA ARG A 298 19.91 11.07 19.66
C ARG A 298 19.75 12.57 19.49
N ARG A 299 20.48 13.38 20.25
CA ARG A 299 20.44 14.85 20.17
C ARG A 299 20.80 15.33 18.77
N GLU A 300 21.92 14.86 18.22
CA GLU A 300 22.38 15.29 16.90
C GLU A 300 21.43 14.83 15.78
N HIS A 301 20.97 13.57 15.80
CA HIS A 301 20.00 13.09 14.84
C HIS A 301 18.67 13.85 14.93
N THR A 302 18.22 14.20 16.13
CA THR A 302 16.98 14.97 16.33
C THR A 302 17.06 16.32 15.62
N ARG A 303 18.20 17.01 15.68
CA ARG A 303 18.42 18.28 14.95
C ARG A 303 18.31 18.09 13.44
N GLN A 304 18.92 17.04 12.90
CA GLN A 304 18.86 16.69 11.49
C GLN A 304 17.44 16.32 11.05
N TYR A 305 16.72 15.57 11.88
CA TYR A 305 15.36 15.14 11.58
C TYR A 305 14.37 16.31 11.61
N ILE A 306 14.48 17.22 12.59
CA ILE A 306 13.71 18.48 12.62
C ILE A 306 14.00 19.28 11.35
N HIS A 307 15.27 19.43 10.95
CA HIS A 307 15.62 20.12 9.71
C HIS A 307 14.93 19.48 8.49
N ARG A 308 14.95 18.15 8.38
CA ARG A 308 14.28 17.44 7.28
C ARG A 308 12.76 17.59 7.32
N LEU A 309 12.13 17.54 8.49
CA LEU A 309 10.69 17.75 8.65
C LEU A 309 10.27 19.16 8.22
N LEU A 310 11.07 20.17 8.52
CA LEU A 310 10.82 21.55 8.08
C LEU A 310 10.95 21.69 6.56
N GLN A 311 11.93 21.04 5.92
CA GLN A 311 12.06 21.01 4.45
C GLN A 311 10.83 20.37 3.77
N GLU A 312 10.29 19.30 4.34
CA GLU A 312 9.10 18.59 3.85
C GLU A 312 7.77 19.23 4.32
N LYS A 313 7.82 20.43 4.94
CA LYS A 313 6.66 21.17 5.48
C LYS A 313 5.83 20.39 6.51
N GLN A 314 6.45 19.43 7.19
CA GLN A 314 5.85 18.62 8.26
C GLN A 314 5.96 19.34 9.63
N GLU A 315 5.49 20.59 9.70
CA GLU A 315 5.71 21.49 10.85
C GLU A 315 5.17 20.94 12.17
N ARG A 316 3.98 20.32 12.15
CA ARG A 316 3.39 19.71 13.37
C ARG A 316 4.27 18.62 13.97
N ARG A 317 4.86 17.78 13.12
CA ARG A 317 5.79 16.72 13.55
C ARG A 317 7.10 17.33 14.07
N ALA A 318 7.62 18.37 13.42
CA ALA A 318 8.80 19.08 13.87
C ALA A 318 8.59 19.69 15.27
N LEU A 319 7.44 20.33 15.53
CA LEU A 319 7.10 20.88 16.84
C LEU A 319 6.98 19.81 17.92
N ALA A 320 6.34 18.68 17.61
CA ALA A 320 6.24 17.56 18.56
C ALA A 320 7.63 17.01 18.93
N LEU A 321 8.51 16.88 17.94
CA LEU A 321 9.87 16.41 18.15
C LEU A 321 10.73 17.45 18.90
N GLN A 322 10.55 18.74 18.64
CA GLN A 322 11.20 19.83 19.38
C GLN A 322 10.78 19.83 20.85
N ARG A 323 9.48 19.63 21.14
CA ARG A 323 8.98 19.55 22.52
C ARG A 323 9.65 18.40 23.26
N GLU A 324 9.64 17.21 22.69
CA GLU A 324 10.27 16.04 23.29
C GLU A 324 11.77 16.25 23.52
N ALA A 325 12.45 16.94 22.60
CA ALA A 325 13.87 17.23 22.73
C ALA A 325 14.16 18.22 23.88
N LEU A 326 13.35 19.28 24.01
CA LEU A 326 13.47 20.25 25.10
C LEU A 326 13.09 19.68 26.47
N ASP A 327 12.12 18.78 26.51
CA ASP A 327 11.74 18.08 27.75
C ASP A 327 12.87 17.17 28.26
N ALA A 328 13.71 16.66 27.35
CA ALA A 328 14.87 15.84 27.68
C ALA A 328 16.16 16.64 27.92
N ASP A 329 16.35 17.74 27.19
CA ASP A 329 17.50 18.64 27.24
C ASP A 329 17.02 20.09 27.07
N PRO A 330 16.93 20.89 28.15
CA PRO A 330 16.49 22.29 28.08
C PRO A 330 17.37 23.17 27.19
N ASP A 331 18.62 22.77 26.92
CA ASP A 331 19.55 23.47 26.02
C ASP A 331 19.48 22.94 24.58
N PHE A 332 18.45 22.16 24.23
CA PHE A 332 18.27 21.66 22.88
C PHE A 332 17.96 22.79 21.89
N VAL A 333 18.76 22.84 20.81
CA VAL A 333 18.58 23.81 19.74
C VAL A 333 18.54 23.12 18.37
N PRO A 334 17.76 23.65 17.41
CA PRO A 334 17.66 23.09 16.07
C PRO A 334 19.01 23.16 15.31
N LEU A 335 19.04 22.60 14.10
CA LEU A 335 20.28 22.51 13.35
C LEU A 335 20.81 23.89 12.94
N LEU A 336 19.91 24.79 12.54
CA LEU A 336 20.26 26.14 12.07
C LEU A 336 19.59 27.22 12.96
N PRO A 337 20.25 28.37 13.18
CA PRO A 337 19.70 29.49 13.95
C PRO A 337 18.32 29.96 13.46
N GLU A 338 18.15 30.07 12.14
CA GLU A 338 16.92 30.59 11.52
C GLU A 338 15.70 29.68 11.78
N GLN A 339 15.94 28.39 12.05
CA GLN A 339 14.90 27.44 12.41
C GLN A 339 14.29 27.73 13.78
N ALA A 340 15.04 28.37 14.70
CA ALA A 340 14.50 28.75 16.00
C ALA A 340 13.37 29.78 15.84
N THR A 341 13.57 30.80 15.00
CA THR A 341 12.52 31.77 14.65
C THR A 341 11.31 31.08 14.05
N LEU A 342 11.54 30.21 13.05
CA LEU A 342 10.48 29.50 12.35
C LEU A 342 9.66 28.61 13.30
N LEU A 343 10.33 27.80 14.13
CA LEU A 343 9.67 26.91 15.08
C LEU A 343 8.93 27.70 16.16
N ALA A 344 9.48 28.81 16.66
CA ALA A 344 8.82 29.67 17.62
C ALA A 344 7.53 30.28 17.05
N GLU A 345 7.56 30.80 15.82
CA GLU A 345 6.37 31.33 15.15
C GLU A 345 5.32 30.25 14.92
N ARG A 346 5.71 29.06 14.43
CA ARG A 346 4.77 27.94 14.23
C ARG A 346 4.18 27.44 15.55
N ALA A 347 4.98 27.40 16.62
CA ALA A 347 4.50 27.04 17.95
C ALA A 347 3.48 28.05 18.48
N GLN A 348 3.71 29.35 18.31
CA GLN A 348 2.75 30.40 18.69
C GLN A 348 1.44 30.29 17.92
N LEU A 349 1.50 30.09 16.59
CA LEU A 349 0.30 29.89 15.76
C LEU A 349 -0.49 28.63 16.17
N ALA A 350 0.20 27.60 16.65
CA ALA A 350 -0.40 26.38 17.17
C ALA A 350 -0.88 26.50 18.64
N GLY A 351 -0.75 27.67 19.27
CA GLY A 351 -1.11 27.89 20.67
C GLY A 351 -0.14 27.28 21.70
N GLN A 352 1.01 26.77 21.26
CA GLN A 352 2.03 26.16 22.10
C GLN A 352 3.03 27.20 22.62
N PHE A 353 2.54 28.22 23.32
CA PHE A 353 3.35 29.38 23.75
C PHE A 353 4.55 29.00 24.62
N ARG A 354 4.42 27.96 25.47
CA ARG A 354 5.53 27.54 26.33
C ARG A 354 6.67 26.94 25.49
N LEU A 355 6.34 26.14 24.48
CA LEU A 355 7.33 25.58 23.56
C LEU A 355 8.09 26.68 22.80
N ALA A 356 7.38 27.73 22.39
CA ALA A 356 8.00 28.88 21.75
C ALA A 356 8.97 29.61 22.69
N ALA A 357 8.56 29.86 23.94
CA ALA A 357 9.41 30.51 24.93
C ALA A 357 10.66 29.66 25.27
N ASP A 358 10.47 28.37 25.57
CA ASP A 358 11.56 27.44 25.90
C ASP A 358 12.58 27.35 24.75
N GLY A 359 12.08 27.19 23.50
CA GLY A 359 12.94 27.11 22.31
C GLY A 359 13.72 28.39 22.01
N LEU A 360 13.10 29.56 22.23
CA LEU A 360 13.80 30.85 22.08
C LEU A 360 14.85 31.06 23.17
N GLN A 361 14.58 30.66 24.41
CA GLN A 361 15.57 30.75 25.50
C GLN A 361 16.78 29.85 25.23
N ALA A 362 16.55 28.61 24.78
CA ALA A 362 17.62 27.71 24.37
C ALA A 362 18.46 28.31 23.22
N ALA A 363 17.80 28.93 22.22
CA ALA A 363 18.48 29.60 21.11
C ALA A 363 19.33 30.81 21.56
N LEU A 364 18.84 31.62 22.51
CA LEU A 364 19.59 32.75 23.08
C LEU A 364 20.87 32.28 23.79
N HIS A 365 20.79 31.19 24.55
CA HIS A 365 21.93 30.61 25.23
C HIS A 365 22.95 30.03 24.24
N ALA A 366 22.49 29.28 23.24
CA ALA A 366 23.37 28.63 22.26
C ALA A 366 24.02 29.60 21.25
N TRP A 367 23.32 30.67 20.87
CA TRP A 367 23.75 31.60 19.82
C TRP A 367 23.73 33.07 20.26
N PRO A 368 24.60 33.47 21.20
CA PRO A 368 24.64 34.83 21.75
C PRO A 368 25.04 35.92 20.74
N LYS A 369 25.55 35.54 19.56
CA LYS A 369 25.99 36.43 18.49
C LYS A 369 25.09 36.38 17.24
N ALA A 370 23.98 35.65 17.29
CA ALA A 370 23.05 35.58 16.15
C ALA A 370 22.45 36.97 15.87
N PRO A 371 22.26 37.37 14.60
CA PRO A 371 21.62 38.65 14.26
C PRO A 371 20.20 38.75 14.82
N GLU A 372 19.51 37.61 14.96
CA GLU A 372 18.17 37.52 15.53
C GLU A 372 18.13 37.61 17.06
N HIS A 373 19.27 37.65 17.77
CA HIS A 373 19.32 37.60 19.23
C HIS A 373 18.43 38.66 19.90
N SER A 374 18.46 39.90 19.42
CA SER A 374 17.60 40.98 19.94
C SER A 374 16.11 40.68 19.72
N THR A 375 15.76 40.12 18.57
CA THR A 375 14.39 39.74 18.20
C THR A 375 13.89 38.57 19.05
N TRP A 376 14.71 37.52 19.21
CA TRP A 376 14.38 36.38 20.07
C TRP A 376 14.23 36.80 21.53
N SER A 377 15.09 37.70 22.02
CA SER A 377 15.00 38.23 23.39
C SER A 377 13.68 38.98 23.61
N LEU A 378 13.30 39.84 22.66
CA LEU A 378 12.03 40.54 22.71
C LEU A 378 10.84 39.56 22.68
N GLN A 379 10.83 38.60 21.75
CA GLN A 379 9.74 37.63 21.62
C GLN A 379 9.61 36.74 22.86
N ALA A 380 10.73 36.22 23.38
CA ALA A 380 10.74 35.41 24.59
C ALA A 380 10.24 36.22 25.80
N ALA A 381 10.71 37.45 25.98
CA ALA A 381 10.28 38.32 27.08
C ALA A 381 8.79 38.65 27.02
N LEU A 382 8.25 38.95 25.84
CA LEU A 382 6.82 39.20 25.66
C LEU A 382 5.98 37.95 25.99
N LEU A 383 6.41 36.76 25.54
CA LEU A 383 5.73 35.51 25.90
C LEU A 383 5.74 35.27 27.42
N LEU A 384 6.88 35.50 28.08
CA LEU A 384 7.04 35.33 29.52
C LEU A 384 6.15 36.27 30.32
N ALA A 385 6.15 37.57 29.99
CA ALA A 385 5.35 38.56 30.68
C ALA A 385 3.84 38.36 30.40
N GLU A 386 3.43 38.34 29.13
CA GLU A 386 2.01 38.38 28.77
C GLU A 386 1.28 37.04 28.96
N ARG A 387 1.97 35.90 28.80
CA ARG A 387 1.32 34.58 28.86
C ARG A 387 1.57 33.83 30.16
N PHE A 388 2.69 34.08 30.82
CA PHE A 388 3.11 33.32 32.00
C PHE A 388 3.23 34.18 33.27
N GLY A 389 3.17 35.51 33.18
CA GLY A 389 3.36 36.41 34.33
C GLY A 389 4.77 36.35 34.93
N GLU A 390 5.76 35.88 34.15
CA GLU A 390 7.15 35.72 34.59
C GLU A 390 7.94 37.02 34.36
N ASP A 391 7.44 38.13 34.90
CA ASP A 391 7.93 39.50 34.61
C ASP A 391 9.39 39.73 35.01
N ALA A 392 9.85 39.09 36.08
CA ALA A 392 11.24 39.20 36.52
C ALA A 392 12.20 38.59 35.49
N GLN A 393 11.84 37.44 34.91
CA GLN A 393 12.65 36.79 33.88
C GLN A 393 12.58 37.56 32.56
N ALA A 394 11.38 38.04 32.18
CA ALA A 394 11.20 38.90 31.02
C ALA A 394 12.06 40.17 31.10
N ARG A 395 12.09 40.84 32.27
CA ARG A 395 12.93 42.02 32.52
C ARG A 395 14.41 41.71 32.33
N GLY A 396 14.90 40.64 32.95
CA GLY A 396 16.30 40.22 32.83
C GLY A 396 16.73 39.96 31.38
N LEU A 397 15.88 39.31 30.58
CA LEU A 397 16.14 39.07 29.16
C LEU A 397 16.22 40.38 28.35
N LEU A 398 15.31 41.32 28.60
CA LEU A 398 15.26 42.61 27.90
C LEU A 398 16.46 43.50 28.25
N GLU A 399 16.84 43.57 29.52
CA GLU A 399 18.03 44.31 29.98
C GLU A 399 19.31 43.73 29.36
N HIS A 400 19.42 42.41 29.32
CA HIS A 400 20.56 41.74 28.71
C HIS A 400 20.65 42.02 27.21
N ALA A 401 19.53 41.96 26.49
CA ALA A 401 19.47 42.27 25.07
C ALA A 401 19.80 43.74 24.77
N LEU A 402 19.33 44.68 25.60
CA LEU A 402 19.61 46.11 25.47
C LEU A 402 21.11 46.42 25.60
N SER A 403 21.82 45.71 26.49
CA SER A 403 23.26 45.91 26.67
C SER A 403 24.11 45.52 25.45
N ARG A 404 23.53 44.75 24.51
CA ARG A 404 24.21 44.18 23.34
C ARG A 404 23.62 44.60 21.99
N CYS A 405 22.49 45.31 22.00
CA CYS A 405 21.80 45.71 20.77
C CYS A 405 22.43 46.98 20.22
N ASP A 406 23.00 46.91 19.00
CA ASP A 406 23.58 48.04 18.27
C ASP A 406 22.57 48.76 17.37
N ASP A 407 21.53 48.05 16.91
CA ASP A 407 20.45 48.58 16.04
C ASP A 407 19.49 49.51 16.79
N GLU A 408 19.39 50.75 16.33
CA GLU A 408 18.55 51.81 16.92
C GLU A 408 17.06 51.48 16.95
N VAL A 409 16.54 50.83 15.90
CA VAL A 409 15.12 50.48 15.79
C VAL A 409 14.78 49.36 16.76
N GLN A 410 15.62 48.33 16.84
CA GLN A 410 15.41 47.21 17.78
C GLN A 410 15.60 47.65 19.23
N ARG A 411 16.58 48.52 19.49
CA ARG A 411 16.78 49.11 20.82
C ARG A 411 15.54 49.88 21.29
N GLY A 412 14.89 50.64 20.41
CA GLY A 412 13.63 51.33 20.71
C GLY A 412 12.49 50.36 21.10
N LYS A 413 12.35 49.24 20.39
CA LYS A 413 11.36 48.20 20.71
C LYS A 413 11.64 47.52 22.06
N LEU A 414 12.89 47.17 22.33
CA LEU A 414 13.32 46.57 23.60
C LEU A 414 13.07 47.52 24.79
N GLN A 415 13.37 48.82 24.64
CA GLN A 415 13.08 49.82 25.68
C GLN A 415 11.58 49.98 25.94
N ALA A 416 10.76 49.99 24.90
CA ALA A 416 9.31 50.06 25.03
C ALA A 416 8.74 48.85 25.77
N ALA A 417 9.18 47.64 25.40
CA ALA A 417 8.80 46.41 26.08
C ALA A 417 9.26 46.39 27.55
N LEU A 418 10.49 46.83 27.83
CA LEU A 418 11.02 46.90 29.20
C LEU A 418 10.19 47.82 30.09
N ARG A 419 9.77 48.99 29.56
CA ARG A 419 8.86 49.90 30.27
C ARG A 419 7.51 49.24 30.55
N ALA A 420 6.92 48.56 29.56
CA ALA A 420 5.62 47.89 29.73
C ALA A 420 5.65 46.84 30.85
N VAL A 421 6.66 45.97 30.86
CA VAL A 421 6.85 44.92 31.90
C VAL A 421 7.19 45.52 33.28
N THR A 422 7.64 46.77 33.34
CA THR A 422 7.97 47.44 34.62
C THR A 422 6.80 48.21 35.22
N ILE A 423 5.80 48.55 34.42
CA ILE A 423 4.62 49.34 34.86
C ILE A 423 3.44 48.44 35.24
N ALA A 424 3.43 47.16 34.82
CA ALA A 424 2.39 46.21 35.20
C ALA A 424 2.36 46.00 36.74
N PRO A 425 1.24 46.30 37.43
CA PRO A 425 1.12 46.06 38.87
C PRO A 425 0.93 44.56 39.14
N VAL A 426 1.55 44.09 40.24
CA VAL A 426 1.51 42.72 40.79
C VAL A 426 0.09 42.20 40.97
#